data_AF-A0A382Y566-F1
#
_entry.id   AF-A0A382Y566-F1
#
_cell.length_a   1.000
_cell.length_b   1.000
_cell.length_c   1.000
_cell.angle_alpha   90.00
_cell.angle_beta   90.00
_cell.angle_gamma   90.00
#
_symmetry.space_group_name_H-M   'P 1'
#
loop_
_entity.id
_entity.type
_entity.pdbx_description
1 polymer ?
#
loop_
_entity_poly.entity_id
_entity_poly.type
_entity_poly.pdbx_seq_one_letter_code
_entity_poly.pdbx_strand_id
1 'polypeptide(L)'
;ETYFRARLALLMKPALDSMALRKKSISNLIRLGVNPILAANTQYMQRSTVSLVINLVGLQNAVYGILGFKNDKAGQEILHKVIETAVDIASKKSKDLGVNIIVTMTETDGSERFTTLDGEKYGKSSVQQITDNETYSQGIVFDIDTLSALTGKSAEITECNKISKTLNGSLFIQIAMQKGTQADKIKKIIEKGASITSSFKPVMQVSTCGNCGFKDEKLGDKCPACKSTYII
;
A
#
# COMPACT_ATOMS: atom_id res chain seq x y z
N GLU A 1 12.32 19.87 0.67
CA GLU A 1 10.89 19.55 0.81
C GLU A 1 10.00 20.30 -0.20
N THR A 2 10.03 21.63 -0.27
CA THR A 2 9.17 22.42 -1.18
C THR A 2 9.29 22.01 -2.66
N TYR A 3 10.53 21.83 -3.14
CA TYR A 3 10.78 21.36 -4.50
C TYR A 3 10.16 19.98 -4.77
N PHE A 4 10.25 19.06 -3.82
CA PHE A 4 9.69 17.71 -3.93
C PHE A 4 8.17 17.76 -4.07
N ARG A 5 7.48 18.54 -3.22
CA ARG A 5 6.02 18.74 -3.28
C ARG A 5 5.57 19.41 -4.59
N ALA A 6 6.32 20.40 -5.07
CA ALA A 6 6.06 21.02 -6.37
C ALA A 6 6.21 20.00 -7.53
N ARG A 7 7.25 19.14 -7.48
CA ARG A 7 7.45 18.10 -8.49
C ARG A 7 6.35 17.04 -8.45
N LEU A 8 5.92 16.63 -7.25
CA LEU A 8 4.76 15.73 -7.07
C LEU A 8 3.52 16.31 -7.74
N ALA A 9 3.23 17.60 -7.53
CA ALA A 9 2.12 18.29 -8.18
C ALA A 9 2.21 18.30 -9.71
N LEU A 10 3.41 18.50 -10.25
CA LEU A 10 3.63 18.50 -11.69
C LEU A 10 3.44 17.11 -12.31
N LEU A 11 3.79 16.04 -11.60
CA LEU A 11 3.68 14.66 -12.09
C LEU A 11 2.28 14.07 -11.93
N MET A 12 1.57 14.41 -10.84
CA MET A 12 0.23 13.87 -10.57
C MET A 12 -0.82 14.37 -11.57
N LYS A 13 -0.76 15.63 -11.99
CA LYS A 13 -1.74 16.23 -12.91
C LYS A 13 -1.88 15.45 -14.23
N PRO A 14 -0.81 15.22 -15.02
CA PRO A 14 -0.92 14.48 -16.28
C PRO A 14 -1.29 13.00 -16.09
N ALA A 15 -0.90 12.39 -14.96
CA ALA A 15 -1.31 11.03 -14.63
C ALA A 15 -2.82 10.94 -14.42
N LEU A 16 -3.41 11.89 -13.67
CA LEU A 16 -4.86 11.96 -13.44
C LEU A 16 -5.64 12.25 -14.73
N ASP A 17 -5.14 13.14 -15.59
CA ASP A 17 -5.75 13.42 -16.89
C ASP A 17 -5.76 12.14 -17.76
N SER A 18 -4.67 11.38 -17.77
CA SER A 18 -4.57 10.09 -18.48
C SER A 18 -5.52 9.04 -17.91
N MET A 19 -5.65 8.95 -16.58
CA MET A 19 -6.60 8.05 -15.92
C MET A 19 -8.06 8.40 -16.25
N ALA A 20 -8.40 9.68 -16.31
CA ALA A 20 -9.72 10.15 -16.70
C ALA A 20 -10.06 9.80 -18.15
N LEU A 21 -9.09 9.95 -19.07
CA LEU A 21 -9.24 9.48 -20.46
C LEU A 21 -9.50 7.97 -20.51
N ARG A 22 -8.71 7.18 -19.75
CA ARG A 22 -8.91 5.73 -19.67
C ARG A 22 -10.29 5.36 -19.13
N LYS A 23 -10.77 6.04 -18.08
CA LYS A 23 -12.15 5.87 -17.56
C LYS A 23 -13.19 6.12 -18.64
N LYS A 24 -13.04 7.20 -19.42
CA LYS A 24 -13.94 7.53 -20.53
C LYS A 24 -13.96 6.42 -21.59
N SER A 25 -12.79 5.92 -21.98
CA SER A 25 -12.67 4.81 -22.93
C SER A 25 -13.36 3.54 -22.43
N ILE A 26 -13.13 3.15 -21.17
CA ILE A 26 -13.81 1.98 -20.56
C ILE A 26 -15.33 2.17 -20.53
N SER A 27 -15.79 3.37 -20.16
CA SER A 27 -17.22 3.71 -20.16
C SER A 27 -17.86 3.60 -21.55
N ASN A 28 -17.16 4.04 -22.59
CA ASN A 28 -17.62 3.88 -23.97
C ASN A 28 -17.73 2.40 -24.37
N LEU A 29 -16.74 1.57 -24.05
CA LEU A 29 -16.78 0.14 -24.35
C LEU A 29 -17.96 -0.56 -23.64
N ILE A 30 -18.23 -0.20 -22.39
CA ILE A 30 -19.38 -0.75 -21.65
C ILE A 30 -20.70 -0.36 -22.33
N ARG A 31 -20.85 0.91 -22.75
CA ARG A 31 -22.05 1.38 -23.47
C ARG A 31 -22.24 0.68 -24.82
N LEU A 32 -21.15 0.26 -25.46
CA LEU A 32 -21.20 -0.53 -26.70
C LEU A 32 -21.54 -2.00 -26.47
N GLY A 33 -21.82 -2.42 -25.23
CA GLY A 33 -22.24 -3.78 -24.92
C GLY A 33 -21.12 -4.81 -24.84
N VAL A 34 -19.84 -4.38 -24.85
CA VAL A 34 -18.68 -5.28 -24.75
C VAL A 34 -18.73 -6.12 -23.46
N ASN A 35 -19.25 -5.54 -22.38
CA ASN A 35 -19.61 -6.28 -21.17
C ASN A 35 -21.13 -6.17 -20.95
N PRO A 36 -21.91 -7.20 -21.32
CA PRO A 36 -23.37 -7.17 -21.24
C PRO A 36 -23.90 -6.93 -19.82
N ILE A 37 -23.21 -7.44 -18.79
CA ILE A 37 -23.62 -7.29 -17.38
C ILE A 37 -23.54 -5.82 -16.95
N LEU A 38 -22.46 -5.14 -17.31
CA LEU A 38 -22.28 -3.72 -17.01
C LEU A 38 -23.13 -2.83 -17.92
N ALA A 39 -23.31 -3.22 -19.19
CA ALA A 39 -24.12 -2.50 -20.17
C ALA A 39 -25.61 -2.46 -19.78
N ALA A 40 -26.13 -3.57 -19.22
CA ALA A 40 -27.49 -3.64 -18.68
C ALA A 40 -27.69 -2.73 -17.44
N ASN A 41 -26.60 -2.29 -16.81
CA ASN A 41 -26.58 -1.58 -15.52
C ASN A 41 -25.85 -0.23 -15.60
N THR A 42 -25.93 0.46 -16.75
CA THR A 42 -25.20 1.71 -17.01
C THR A 42 -25.51 2.85 -16.02
N GLN A 43 -26.65 2.81 -15.32
CA GLN A 43 -26.98 3.75 -14.25
C GLN A 43 -25.95 3.73 -13.10
N TYR A 44 -25.34 2.56 -12.78
CA TYR A 44 -24.31 2.47 -11.75
C TYR A 44 -23.04 3.26 -12.12
N MET A 45 -22.73 3.36 -13.42
CA MET A 45 -21.62 4.15 -13.91
C MET A 45 -21.91 5.66 -13.89
N GLN A 46 -23.18 6.05 -14.08
CA GLN A 46 -23.61 7.46 -14.02
C GLN A 46 -23.74 7.97 -12.58
N ARG A 47 -24.07 7.12 -11.60
CA ARG A 47 -24.21 7.48 -10.18
C ARG A 47 -22.87 7.65 -9.43
N SER A 48 -21.76 7.92 -10.13
CA SER A 48 -20.47 8.24 -9.52
C SER A 48 -19.90 7.17 -8.57
N THR A 49 -20.18 5.88 -8.80
CA THR A 49 -19.60 4.79 -7.98
C THR A 49 -18.14 4.49 -8.28
N VAL A 50 -17.59 5.03 -9.38
CA VAL A 50 -16.21 4.78 -9.81
C VAL A 50 -15.30 5.92 -9.39
N SER A 51 -14.30 5.58 -8.59
CA SER A 51 -13.25 6.49 -8.14
C SER A 51 -11.93 6.20 -8.86
N LEU A 52 -11.15 7.23 -9.14
CA LEU A 52 -9.74 7.08 -9.54
C LEU A 52 -8.89 7.00 -8.28
N VAL A 53 -7.96 6.07 -8.24
CA VAL A 53 -7.10 5.82 -7.07
C VAL A 53 -5.67 6.22 -7.39
N ILE A 54 -5.10 7.13 -6.62
CA ILE A 54 -3.65 7.39 -6.59
C ILE A 54 -3.08 6.71 -5.37
N ASN A 55 -2.29 5.66 -5.59
CA ASN A 55 -1.60 4.97 -4.52
C ASN A 55 -0.18 5.53 -4.33
N LEU A 56 0.15 6.00 -3.13
CA LEU A 56 1.47 6.49 -2.77
C LEU A 56 2.35 5.32 -2.30
N VAL A 57 3.31 4.94 -3.15
CA VAL A 57 4.32 3.91 -2.86
C VAL A 57 5.66 4.57 -2.64
N GLY A 58 6.42 4.10 -1.65
CA GLY A 58 7.75 4.58 -1.32
C GLY A 58 7.79 5.91 -0.56
N LEU A 59 6.66 6.34 0.02
CA LEU A 59 6.60 7.65 0.68
C LEU A 59 7.57 7.75 1.86
N GLN A 60 7.66 6.72 2.71
CA GLN A 60 8.61 6.71 3.83
C GLN A 60 10.06 6.70 3.32
N ASN A 61 10.35 5.94 2.26
CA ASN A 61 11.67 5.88 1.64
C ASN A 61 12.06 7.24 1.03
N ALA A 62 11.10 7.95 0.42
CA ALA A 62 11.32 9.28 -0.13
C ALA A 62 11.58 10.31 0.97
N VAL A 63 10.78 10.33 2.04
CA VAL A 63 10.92 11.31 3.12
C VAL A 63 12.16 11.05 3.97
N TYR A 64 12.39 9.79 4.35
CA TYR A 64 13.47 9.46 5.29
C TYR A 64 14.78 9.11 4.61
N GLY A 65 14.74 8.48 3.44
CA GLY A 65 15.93 8.13 2.66
C GLY A 65 16.38 9.26 1.73
N ILE A 66 15.52 9.71 0.83
CA ILE A 66 15.90 10.66 -0.24
C ILE A 66 15.99 12.09 0.30
N LEU A 67 14.99 12.56 1.04
CA LEU A 67 14.99 13.91 1.61
C LEU A 67 15.84 14.04 2.88
N GLY A 68 16.29 12.92 3.45
CA GLY A 68 17.20 12.87 4.60
C GLY A 68 16.58 13.28 5.95
N PHE A 69 15.25 13.29 6.07
CA PHE A 69 14.60 13.52 7.37
C PHE A 69 14.69 12.26 8.24
N LYS A 70 14.74 12.44 9.56
CA LYS A 70 14.67 11.30 10.48
C LYS A 70 13.21 10.88 10.67
N ASN A 71 12.98 9.61 11.01
CA ASN A 71 11.65 9.14 11.42
C ASN A 71 11.34 9.59 12.87
N ASP A 72 11.23 10.90 13.04
CA ASP A 72 10.83 11.59 14.26
C ASP A 72 9.66 12.53 13.98
N LYS A 73 9.26 13.33 14.98
CA LYS A 73 8.14 14.27 14.83
C LYS A 73 8.33 15.24 13.66
N ALA A 74 9.56 15.69 13.39
CA ALA A 74 9.83 16.63 12.31
C ALA A 74 9.72 15.94 10.95
N GLY A 75 10.29 14.74 10.79
CA GLY A 75 10.13 13.97 9.55
C GLY A 75 8.69 13.52 9.30
N GLN A 76 7.95 13.17 10.35
CA GLN A 76 6.51 12.87 10.26
C GLN A 76 5.72 14.09 9.76
N GLU A 77 6.04 15.29 10.25
CA GLU A 77 5.40 16.52 9.75
C GLU A 77 5.63 16.72 8.25
N ILE A 78 6.82 16.39 7.75
CA ILE A 78 7.12 16.43 6.31
C ILE A 78 6.31 15.38 5.54
N LEU A 79 6.20 14.16 6.08
CA LEU A 79 5.37 13.11 5.50
C LEU A 79 3.91 13.58 5.37
N HIS A 80 3.34 14.18 6.42
CA HIS A 80 1.98 14.76 6.39
C HIS A 80 1.85 15.83 5.30
N LYS A 81 2.79 16.77 5.22
CA LYS A 81 2.78 17.83 4.18
C LYS A 81 2.79 17.28 2.77
N VAL A 82 3.48 16.17 2.53
CA VAL A 82 3.50 15.49 1.22
C VAL A 82 2.14 14.85 0.93
N ILE A 83 1.53 14.17 1.92
CA ILE A 83 0.19 13.57 1.76
C ILE A 83 -0.87 14.65 1.53
N GLU A 84 -0.88 15.71 2.33
CA GLU A 84 -1.78 16.87 2.19
C GLU A 84 -1.66 17.45 0.78
N THR A 85 -0.44 17.61 0.28
CA THR A 85 -0.22 18.10 -1.09
C THR A 85 -0.84 17.16 -2.12
N ALA A 86 -0.63 15.85 -2.01
CA ALA A 86 -1.21 14.85 -2.91
C ALA A 86 -2.75 14.90 -2.91
N VAL A 87 -3.34 14.98 -1.72
CA VAL A 87 -4.80 15.05 -1.51
C VAL A 87 -5.37 16.37 -2.06
N ASP A 88 -4.67 17.49 -1.88
CA ASP A 88 -5.07 18.78 -2.45
C ASP A 88 -5.07 18.78 -3.98
N ILE A 89 -4.03 18.19 -4.59
CA ILE A 89 -3.96 18.04 -6.05
C ILE A 89 -5.11 17.16 -6.55
N ALA A 90 -5.32 16.01 -5.90
CA ALA A 90 -6.39 15.08 -6.23
C ALA A 90 -7.76 15.74 -6.09
N SER A 91 -8.00 16.51 -5.02
CA SER A 91 -9.26 17.20 -4.76
C SER A 91 -9.54 18.30 -5.79
N LYS A 92 -8.53 19.08 -6.18
CA LYS A 92 -8.65 20.09 -7.24
C LYS A 92 -8.99 19.42 -8.58
N LYS A 93 -8.22 18.41 -8.97
CA LYS A 93 -8.46 17.66 -10.21
C LYS A 93 -9.78 16.89 -10.21
N SER A 94 -10.25 16.44 -9.04
CA SER A 94 -11.54 15.77 -8.90
C SER A 94 -12.69 16.69 -9.29
N LYS A 95 -12.64 17.96 -8.86
CA LYS A 95 -13.61 19.00 -9.26
C LYS A 95 -13.49 19.31 -10.75
N ASP A 96 -12.27 19.51 -11.25
CA ASP A 96 -12.03 19.86 -12.66
C ASP A 96 -12.52 18.77 -13.62
N LEU A 97 -12.33 17.49 -13.26
CA LEU A 97 -12.66 16.35 -14.11
C LEU A 97 -14.07 15.79 -13.86
N GLY A 98 -14.76 16.23 -12.80
CA GLY A 98 -16.05 15.67 -12.39
C GLY A 98 -15.97 14.18 -12.03
N VAL A 99 -14.86 13.73 -11.45
CA VAL A 99 -14.62 12.33 -11.05
C VAL A 99 -14.12 12.28 -9.63
N ASN A 100 -14.60 11.34 -8.81
CA ASN A 100 -14.05 11.13 -7.48
C ASN A 100 -12.59 10.63 -7.58
N ILE A 101 -11.66 11.28 -6.89
CA ILE A 101 -10.24 10.90 -6.87
C ILE A 101 -9.81 10.73 -5.41
N ILE A 102 -9.33 9.54 -5.08
CA ILE A 102 -8.88 9.20 -3.74
C ILE A 102 -7.38 8.90 -3.74
N VAL A 103 -6.71 9.29 -2.67
CA VAL A 103 -5.29 9.05 -2.42
C VAL A 103 -5.18 7.99 -1.33
N THR A 104 -4.37 6.98 -1.58
CA THR A 104 -4.21 5.82 -0.71
C THR A 104 -2.73 5.54 -0.44
N MET A 105 -2.46 4.77 0.60
CA MET A 105 -1.18 4.12 0.84
C MET A 105 -1.47 2.65 1.10
N THR A 106 -1.49 1.85 0.02
CA THR A 106 -1.87 0.44 0.05
C THR A 106 -0.86 -0.46 -0.63
N GLU A 107 -0.86 -1.72 -0.24
CA GLU A 107 -0.15 -2.78 -0.96
C GLU A 107 -0.62 -2.85 -2.42
N THR A 108 0.34 -2.97 -3.34
CA THR A 108 0.13 -3.15 -4.77
C THR A 108 1.13 -4.17 -5.30
N ASP A 109 0.64 -4.99 -6.22
CA ASP A 109 1.51 -5.85 -7.01
C ASP A 109 2.40 -4.99 -7.91
N GLY A 110 3.68 -5.36 -8.00
CA GLY A 110 4.63 -4.71 -8.91
C GLY A 110 5.37 -3.50 -8.36
N SER A 111 5.35 -3.22 -7.04
CA SER A 111 6.21 -2.19 -6.45
C SER A 111 7.71 -2.46 -6.64
N GLU A 112 8.11 -3.73 -6.73
CA GLU A 112 9.46 -4.21 -7.12
C GLU A 112 9.93 -3.66 -8.48
N ARG A 113 9.01 -3.37 -9.38
CA ARG A 113 9.35 -2.78 -10.68
C ARG A 113 9.91 -1.37 -10.51
N PHE A 114 9.45 -0.61 -9.52
CA PHE A 114 9.98 0.72 -9.26
C PHE A 114 11.42 0.66 -8.75
N THR A 115 11.73 -0.23 -7.80
CA THR A 115 13.11 -0.39 -7.32
C THR A 115 14.06 -0.87 -8.40
N THR A 116 13.59 -1.72 -9.32
CA THR A 116 14.36 -2.16 -10.50
C THR A 116 14.67 -0.99 -11.44
N LEU A 117 13.64 -0.24 -11.88
CA LEU A 117 13.81 0.88 -12.81
C LEU A 117 14.64 2.03 -12.22
N ASP A 118 14.45 2.33 -10.93
CA ASP A 118 15.25 3.33 -10.25
C ASP A 118 16.68 2.83 -10.02
N GLY A 119 16.89 1.52 -9.79
CA GLY A 119 18.22 0.92 -9.70
C GLY A 119 19.00 0.96 -11.02
N GLU A 120 18.31 0.79 -12.15
CA GLU A 120 18.90 0.96 -13.50
C GLU A 120 19.33 2.39 -13.76
N LYS A 121 18.55 3.38 -13.30
CA LYS A 121 18.80 4.80 -13.57
C LYS A 121 19.74 5.48 -12.57
N TYR A 122 19.60 5.16 -11.29
CA TYR A 122 20.27 5.84 -10.17
C TYR A 122 21.31 4.95 -9.47
N GLY A 123 21.47 3.71 -9.90
CA GLY A 123 22.37 2.72 -9.33
C GLY A 123 21.72 1.87 -8.24
N LYS A 124 21.93 0.55 -8.31
CA LYS A 124 21.36 -0.43 -7.36
C LYS A 124 21.71 -0.12 -5.91
N SER A 125 22.95 0.26 -5.63
CA SER A 125 23.42 0.59 -4.28
C SER A 125 22.68 1.79 -3.69
N SER A 126 22.33 2.79 -4.50
CA SER A 126 21.60 3.98 -4.06
C SER A 126 20.17 3.63 -3.63
N VAL A 127 19.50 2.73 -4.37
CA VAL A 127 18.15 2.27 -4.02
C VAL A 127 18.19 1.39 -2.77
N GLN A 128 19.17 0.49 -2.66
CA GLN A 128 19.34 -0.37 -1.48
C GLN A 128 19.56 0.42 -0.19
N GLN A 129 20.21 1.59 -0.26
CA GLN A 129 20.41 2.45 0.92
C GLN A 129 19.12 3.04 1.49
N ILE A 130 18.06 3.10 0.70
CA ILE A 130 16.78 3.70 1.11
C ILE A 130 15.65 2.67 1.24
N THR A 131 15.92 1.38 1.05
CA THR A 131 14.93 0.29 1.14
C THR A 131 15.38 -0.77 2.13
N ASP A 132 14.53 -1.17 3.06
CA ASP A 132 14.88 -2.17 4.07
C ASP A 132 14.82 -3.62 3.52
N ASN A 133 13.89 -3.90 2.59
CA ASN A 133 13.62 -5.24 2.05
C ASN A 133 13.57 -5.24 0.50
N GLU A 134 14.49 -4.54 -0.16
CA GLU A 134 14.60 -4.42 -1.64
C GLU A 134 13.35 -3.87 -2.37
N THR A 135 12.36 -3.43 -1.60
CA THR A 135 11.08 -2.91 -2.06
C THR A 135 10.76 -1.61 -1.36
N TYR A 136 10.00 -0.77 -2.04
CA TYR A 136 9.49 0.46 -1.45
C TYR A 136 8.35 0.18 -0.46
N SER A 137 8.24 1.02 0.57
CA SER A 137 7.15 0.98 1.55
C SER A 137 5.78 1.21 0.88
N GLN A 138 4.75 0.47 1.30
CA GLN A 138 3.40 0.51 0.70
C GLN A 138 2.28 0.75 1.72
N GLY A 139 2.65 1.19 2.92
CA GLY A 139 1.76 1.32 4.06
C GLY A 139 2.58 1.34 5.35
N ILE A 140 1.98 0.90 6.45
CA ILE A 140 2.66 0.80 7.74
C ILE A 140 2.73 -0.68 8.14
N VAL A 141 3.90 -1.13 8.57
CA VAL A 141 4.13 -2.50 9.02
C VAL A 141 4.41 -2.49 10.51
N PHE A 142 3.66 -3.28 11.26
CA PHE A 142 3.96 -3.61 12.65
C PHE A 142 4.30 -5.08 12.75
N ASP A 143 5.36 -5.45 13.45
CA ASP A 143 5.51 -6.83 13.89
C ASP A 143 4.50 -7.18 14.98
N ILE A 144 4.21 -8.47 15.11
CA ILE A 144 3.21 -8.99 16.05
C ILE A 144 3.49 -8.58 17.50
N ASP A 145 4.75 -8.51 17.91
CA ASP A 145 5.13 -8.24 19.30
C ASP A 145 5.00 -6.74 19.60
N THR A 146 5.45 -5.87 18.68
CA THR A 146 5.21 -4.43 18.75
C THR A 146 3.73 -4.13 18.87
N LEU A 147 2.90 -4.63 17.96
CA LEU A 147 1.47 -4.34 17.96
C LEU A 147 0.78 -4.83 19.24
N SER A 148 1.24 -5.94 19.83
CA SER A 148 0.69 -6.46 21.08
C SER A 148 0.85 -5.49 22.26
N ALA A 149 1.94 -4.71 22.27
CA ALA A 149 2.24 -3.70 23.27
C ALA A 149 1.53 -2.36 23.03
N LEU A 150 1.03 -2.11 21.81
CA LEU A 150 0.38 -0.86 21.47
C LEU A 150 -1.04 -0.75 22.04
N THR A 151 -1.52 0.48 22.18
CA THR A 151 -2.89 0.82 22.53
C THR A 151 -3.40 1.88 21.56
N GLY A 152 -4.71 2.17 21.58
CA GLY A 152 -5.27 3.25 20.76
C GLY A 152 -4.65 4.64 21.02
N LYS A 153 -3.93 4.82 22.15
CA LYS A 153 -3.25 6.06 22.52
C LYS A 153 -1.73 6.02 22.25
N SER A 154 -1.19 4.91 21.78
CA SER A 154 0.23 4.82 21.43
C SER A 154 0.56 5.80 20.30
N ALA A 155 1.79 6.32 20.29
CA ALA A 155 2.22 7.35 19.35
C ALA A 155 2.13 6.85 17.90
N GLU A 156 2.50 5.60 17.67
CA GLU A 156 2.47 4.90 16.39
C GLU A 156 1.04 4.80 15.85
N ILE A 157 0.08 4.40 16.70
CA ILE A 157 -1.34 4.30 16.33
C ILE A 157 -1.94 5.69 16.11
N THR A 158 -1.56 6.67 16.93
CA THR A 158 -1.99 8.06 16.76
C THR A 158 -1.51 8.62 15.42
N GLU A 159 -0.28 8.30 15.02
CA GLU A 159 0.29 8.68 13.74
C GLU A 159 -0.40 7.97 12.57
N CYS A 160 -0.66 6.66 12.67
CA CYS A 160 -1.47 5.93 11.68
C CYS A 160 -2.86 6.57 11.49
N ASN A 161 -3.52 6.90 12.60
CA ASN A 161 -4.84 7.55 12.58
C ASN A 161 -4.77 8.94 11.95
N LYS A 162 -3.69 9.68 12.17
CA LYS A 162 -3.48 10.98 11.53
C LYS A 162 -3.29 10.82 10.02
N ILE A 163 -2.40 9.93 9.59
CA ILE A 163 -2.18 9.61 8.17
C ILE A 163 -3.50 9.19 7.51
N SER A 164 -4.24 8.27 8.13
CA SER A 164 -5.52 7.78 7.62
C SER A 164 -6.60 8.87 7.52
N LYS A 165 -6.57 9.90 8.37
CA LYS A 165 -7.48 11.06 8.28
C LYS A 165 -7.07 12.05 7.20
N THR A 166 -5.76 12.21 6.98
CA THR A 166 -5.22 13.07 5.94
C THR A 166 -5.49 12.49 4.56
N LEU A 167 -5.30 11.16 4.40
CA LEU A 167 -5.68 10.44 3.19
C LEU A 167 -7.21 10.51 3.02
N ASN A 168 -7.68 10.88 1.82
CA ASN A 168 -9.09 10.81 1.45
C ASN A 168 -9.48 9.43 0.85
N GLY A 169 -8.71 8.40 1.22
CA GLY A 169 -8.84 7.03 0.77
C GLY A 169 -8.49 6.06 1.91
N SER A 170 -7.66 5.06 1.64
CA SER A 170 -7.27 4.04 2.62
C SER A 170 -5.78 4.06 2.96
N LEU A 171 -5.50 3.73 4.22
CA LEU A 171 -4.17 3.37 4.71
C LEU A 171 -4.13 1.87 4.96
N PHE A 172 -3.13 1.20 4.41
CA PHE A 172 -2.86 -0.21 4.65
C PHE A 172 -1.93 -0.37 5.85
N ILE A 173 -2.38 -1.16 6.82
CA ILE A 173 -1.60 -1.57 7.98
C ILE A 173 -1.38 -3.07 7.90
N GLN A 174 -0.12 -3.49 7.85
CA GLN A 174 0.28 -4.89 7.86
C GLN A 174 0.71 -5.30 9.25
N ILE A 175 0.26 -6.47 9.69
CA ILE A 175 0.75 -7.13 10.90
C ILE A 175 1.65 -8.27 10.47
N ALA A 176 2.97 -8.06 10.52
CA ALA A 176 3.97 -9.05 10.17
C ALA A 176 4.13 -10.08 11.29
N MET A 177 4.02 -11.36 10.92
CA MET A 177 4.09 -12.49 11.84
C MET A 177 5.24 -13.41 11.47
N GLN A 178 5.91 -13.93 12.49
CA GLN A 178 6.98 -14.91 12.30
C GLN A 178 6.38 -16.26 11.85
N LYS A 179 7.15 -17.03 11.09
CA LYS A 179 6.79 -18.40 10.69
C LYS A 179 6.53 -19.24 11.96
N GLY A 180 5.44 -20.01 11.95
CA GLY A 180 5.05 -20.86 13.09
C GLY A 180 4.39 -20.10 14.25
N THR A 181 3.86 -18.90 14.00
CA THR A 181 3.04 -18.21 14.99
C THR A 181 1.79 -19.04 15.29
N GLN A 182 1.62 -19.43 16.55
CA GLN A 182 0.51 -20.28 17.00
C GLN A 182 -0.86 -19.61 16.82
N ALA A 183 -1.89 -20.40 16.51
CA ALA A 183 -3.25 -19.93 16.24
C ALA A 183 -3.82 -19.05 17.36
N ASP A 184 -3.56 -19.38 18.62
CA ASP A 184 -4.03 -18.58 19.77
C ASP A 184 -3.39 -17.17 19.80
N LYS A 185 -2.11 -17.06 19.42
CA LYS A 185 -1.43 -15.77 19.34
C LYS A 185 -1.94 -14.96 18.15
N ILE A 186 -2.20 -15.63 17.01
CA ILE A 186 -2.82 -15.01 15.82
C ILE A 186 -4.21 -14.46 16.17
N LYS A 187 -5.05 -15.24 16.86
CA LYS A 187 -6.39 -14.80 17.28
C LYS A 187 -6.30 -13.55 18.18
N LYS A 188 -5.47 -13.60 19.21
CA LYS A 188 -5.29 -12.47 20.14
C LYS A 188 -4.84 -11.20 19.44
N ILE A 189 -3.92 -11.30 18.46
CA ILE A 189 -3.45 -10.11 17.76
C ILE A 189 -4.48 -9.56 16.76
N ILE A 190 -5.31 -10.41 16.15
CA ILE A 190 -6.44 -9.94 15.32
C ILE A 190 -7.46 -9.18 16.17
N GLU A 191 -7.83 -9.73 17.33
CA GLU A 191 -8.73 -9.06 18.29
C GLU A 191 -8.14 -7.71 18.75
N LYS A 192 -6.83 -7.70 19.03
CA LYS A 192 -6.10 -6.48 19.38
C LYS A 192 -6.11 -5.46 18.25
N GLY A 193 -5.77 -5.88 17.02
CA GLY A 193 -5.76 -5.04 15.83
C GLY A 193 -7.13 -4.39 15.58
N ALA A 194 -8.20 -5.18 15.67
CA ALA A 194 -9.58 -4.69 15.53
C ALA A 194 -9.97 -3.66 16.59
N SER A 195 -9.35 -3.69 17.78
CA SER A 195 -9.60 -2.70 18.83
C SER A 195 -8.87 -1.36 18.62
N ILE A 196 -7.86 -1.29 17.74
CA ILE A 196 -6.99 -0.11 17.57
C ILE A 196 -6.96 0.47 16.16
N THR A 197 -7.33 -0.30 15.13
CA THR A 197 -7.40 0.15 13.74
C THR A 197 -8.63 -0.44 13.03
N SER A 198 -9.18 0.31 12.08
CA SER A 198 -10.35 -0.08 11.29
C SER A 198 -10.04 -1.03 10.13
N SER A 199 -8.79 -1.12 9.70
CA SER A 199 -8.36 -1.98 8.59
C SER A 199 -6.92 -2.42 8.80
N PHE A 200 -6.66 -3.71 8.61
CA PHE A 200 -5.33 -4.30 8.68
C PHE A 200 -5.28 -5.66 7.99
N LYS A 201 -4.07 -6.10 7.62
CA LYS A 201 -3.81 -7.42 7.03
C LYS A 201 -2.75 -8.16 7.85
N PRO A 202 -3.12 -9.23 8.55
CA PRO A 202 -2.19 -10.23 9.06
C PRO A 202 -1.39 -10.87 7.91
N VAL A 203 -0.07 -10.92 8.03
CA VAL A 203 0.80 -11.57 7.03
C VAL A 203 1.80 -12.48 7.75
N MET A 204 1.77 -13.76 7.39
CA MET A 204 2.73 -14.77 7.84
C MET A 204 3.25 -15.53 6.62
N GLN A 205 4.57 -15.73 6.55
CA GLN A 205 5.16 -16.58 5.54
C GLN A 205 4.98 -18.06 5.90
N VAL A 206 4.41 -18.85 4.98
CA VAL A 206 4.13 -20.27 5.17
C VAL A 206 4.82 -21.05 4.06
N SER A 207 5.85 -21.80 4.44
CA SER A 207 6.53 -22.69 3.52
C SER A 207 5.60 -23.83 3.08
N THR A 208 5.72 -24.22 1.82
CA THR A 208 4.95 -25.28 1.18
C THR A 208 5.89 -26.22 0.43
N CYS A 209 5.69 -27.54 0.55
CA CYS A 209 6.40 -28.47 -0.33
C CYS A 209 5.84 -28.36 -1.74
N GLY A 210 6.64 -27.93 -2.71
CA GLY A 210 6.18 -27.77 -4.09
C GLY A 210 5.86 -29.09 -4.79
N ASN A 211 6.33 -30.23 -4.26
CA ASN A 211 6.04 -31.55 -4.83
C ASN A 211 4.71 -32.16 -4.35
N CYS A 212 4.40 -32.06 -3.05
CA CYS A 212 3.22 -32.72 -2.48
C CYS A 212 2.23 -31.78 -1.78
N GLY A 213 2.51 -30.48 -1.73
CA GLY A 213 1.65 -29.48 -1.11
C GLY A 213 1.62 -29.51 0.42
N PHE A 214 2.48 -30.28 1.09
CA PHE A 214 2.56 -30.31 2.55
C PHE A 214 2.91 -28.93 3.11
N LYS A 215 2.16 -28.47 4.12
CA LYS A 215 2.27 -27.16 4.79
C LYS A 215 2.11 -27.36 6.29
N ASP A 216 3.21 -27.33 7.03
CA ASP A 216 3.23 -27.53 8.50
C ASP A 216 4.48 -26.83 9.06
N GLU A 217 4.48 -26.53 10.36
CA GLU A 217 5.63 -25.98 11.09
C GLU A 217 6.88 -26.86 10.96
N LYS A 218 6.70 -28.18 10.82
CA LYS A 218 7.79 -29.16 10.64
C LYS A 218 8.46 -29.09 9.26
N LEU A 219 7.93 -28.26 8.34
CA LEU A 219 8.52 -28.10 7.01
C LEU A 219 9.76 -27.19 7.08
N GLY A 220 10.92 -27.84 7.18
CA GLY A 220 12.25 -27.27 6.96
C GLY A 220 12.78 -27.58 5.56
N ASP A 221 14.08 -27.87 5.43
CA ASP A 221 14.77 -28.04 4.14
C ASP A 221 14.32 -29.26 3.32
N LYS A 222 13.69 -30.25 3.97
CA LYS A 222 13.13 -31.44 3.33
C LYS A 222 11.71 -31.68 3.79
N CYS A 223 10.84 -32.04 2.85
CA CYS A 223 9.47 -32.39 3.15
C CYS A 223 9.43 -33.67 4.02
N PRO A 224 8.78 -33.65 5.20
CA PRO A 224 8.69 -34.83 6.04
C PRO A 224 7.85 -35.94 5.38
N ALA A 225 6.87 -35.57 4.55
CA ALA A 225 5.97 -36.49 3.86
C ALA A 225 6.58 -37.15 2.62
N CYS A 226 7.14 -36.37 1.68
CA CYS A 226 7.65 -36.91 0.40
C CYS A 226 9.17 -36.81 0.21
N LYS A 227 9.91 -36.34 1.23
CA LYS A 227 11.37 -36.16 1.24
C LYS A 227 11.95 -35.20 0.19
N SER A 228 11.09 -34.55 -0.60
CA SER A 228 11.49 -33.53 -1.57
C SER A 228 12.18 -32.35 -0.88
N THR A 229 13.26 -31.84 -1.50
CA THR A 229 13.94 -30.60 -1.13
C THR A 229 13.33 -29.37 -1.81
N TYR A 230 12.30 -29.56 -2.65
CA TYR A 230 11.63 -28.46 -3.33
C TYR A 230 10.60 -27.82 -2.38
N ILE A 231 11.05 -26.81 -1.65
CA ILE A 231 10.27 -26.02 -0.69
C ILE A 231 10.12 -24.60 -1.23
N ILE A 232 8.88 -24.12 -1.26
CA ILE A 232 8.47 -22.78 -1.70
C ILE A 232 8.02 -21.99 -0.48
#